data_AF-K1LXB6-F1
#
_entry.id   AF-K1LXB6-F1
#
_cell.length_a   1.000
_cell.length_b   1.000
_cell.length_c   1.000
_cell.angle_alpha   90.00
_cell.angle_beta   90.00
_cell.angle_gamma   90.00
#
_symmetry.space_group_name_H-M   'P 1'
#
loop_
_entity.id
_entity.type
_entity.pdbx_description
1 polymer ?
#
loop_
_entity_poly.entity_id
_entity_poly.type
_entity_poly.pdbx_seq_one_letter_code
_entity_poly.pdbx_strand_id
1 'polypeptide(L)'
;MNKEELLNKPIWQMTGEEFLFLNKQEIKVNNNKNSSVNTKETKLVYGIRGIANLFDCSIATANRIKKSGVIDDAISQRNRTIVIDTEKALKLFKNNENEK
;
A
#
# COMPACT_ATOMS: atom_id res chain seq x y z
N MET A 1 -31.93 -13.84 -8.45
CA MET A 1 -31.96 -14.49 -7.12
C MET A 1 -31.64 -13.45 -6.07
N ASN A 2 -32.47 -13.28 -5.04
CA ASN A 2 -32.31 -12.21 -4.05
C ASN A 2 -31.32 -12.63 -2.95
N LYS A 3 -30.33 -11.79 -2.63
CA LYS A 3 -29.25 -12.08 -1.66
C LYS A 3 -29.79 -12.24 -0.24
N GLU A 4 -30.75 -11.40 0.12
CA GLU A 4 -31.34 -11.37 1.47
C GLU A 4 -32.09 -12.66 1.79
N GLU A 5 -32.72 -13.24 0.78
CA GLU A 5 -33.40 -14.53 0.90
C GLU A 5 -32.41 -15.68 1.12
N LEU A 6 -31.24 -15.66 0.47
CA LEU A 6 -30.19 -16.68 0.65
C LEU A 6 -29.54 -16.63 2.03
N LEU A 7 -29.36 -15.43 2.60
CA LEU A 7 -28.78 -15.26 3.94
C LEU A 7 -29.73 -15.72 5.06
N ASN A 8 -31.04 -15.71 4.81
CA ASN A 8 -32.05 -16.18 5.75
C ASN A 8 -32.26 -17.70 5.71
N LYS A 9 -31.73 -18.40 4.70
CA LYS A 9 -31.78 -19.86 4.62
C LYS A 9 -30.67 -20.49 5.46
N PRO A 10 -30.93 -21.62 6.13
CA PRO A 10 -29.85 -22.38 6.75
C PRO A 10 -28.98 -23.06 5.67
N ILE A 11 -27.68 -23.21 5.95
CA ILE A 11 -26.68 -23.70 4.99
C ILE A 11 -27.04 -25.07 4.38
N TRP A 12 -27.65 -25.96 5.16
CA TRP A 12 -28.02 -27.30 4.70
C TRP A 12 -29.17 -27.32 3.68
N GLN A 13 -29.95 -26.23 3.61
CA GLN A 13 -31.04 -26.06 2.65
C GLN A 13 -30.57 -25.33 1.37
N MET A 14 -29.31 -24.88 1.35
CA MET A 14 -28.73 -24.22 0.19
C MET A 14 -28.13 -25.23 -0.79
N THR A 15 -28.33 -24.95 -2.06
CA THR A 15 -27.65 -25.60 -3.17
C THR A 15 -26.21 -25.09 -3.30
N GLY A 16 -25.32 -25.92 -3.88
CA GLY A 16 -23.93 -25.52 -4.11
C GLY A 16 -23.78 -24.28 -5.00
N GLU A 17 -24.74 -24.07 -5.92
CA GLU A 17 -24.79 -22.88 -6.77
C GLU A 17 -25.09 -21.61 -5.96
N GLU A 18 -26.07 -21.66 -5.05
CA GLU A 18 -26.40 -20.56 -4.13
C GLU A 18 -25.20 -20.22 -3.23
N PHE A 19 -24.50 -21.24 -2.72
CA PHE A 19 -23.31 -21.05 -1.88
C PHE A 19 -22.16 -20.39 -2.66
N LEU A 20 -21.88 -20.86 -3.88
CA LEU A 20 -20.83 -20.29 -4.73
C LEU A 20 -21.16 -18.85 -5.15
N PHE A 21 -22.45 -18.55 -5.34
CA PHE A 21 -22.94 -17.20 -5.64
C PHE A 21 -22.71 -16.21 -4.49
N LEU A 22 -22.88 -16.61 -3.22
CA LEU A 22 -22.54 -15.77 -2.06
C LEU A 22 -21.03 -15.53 -1.97
N ASN A 23 -20.22 -16.58 -2.11
CA ASN A 23 -18.75 -16.48 -2.04
C ASN A 23 -18.16 -15.54 -3.11
N LYS A 24 -18.62 -15.65 -4.36
CA LYS A 24 -18.17 -14.78 -5.46
C LYS A 24 -18.50 -13.30 -5.23
N GLN A 25 -19.59 -13.01 -4.53
CA GLN A 25 -19.97 -11.64 -4.21
C GLN A 25 -19.08 -11.02 -3.13
N GLU A 26 -18.64 -11.78 -2.13
CA GLU A 26 -17.68 -11.27 -1.14
C GLU A 26 -16.34 -10.92 -1.78
N ILE A 27 -15.87 -11.71 -2.74
CA ILE A 27 -14.66 -11.42 -3.51
C ILE A 27 -14.83 -10.12 -4.31
N LYS A 28 -15.99 -9.91 -4.96
CA LYS A 28 -16.30 -8.65 -5.65
C LYS A 28 -16.44 -7.45 -4.71
N VAL A 29 -17.02 -7.63 -3.52
CA VAL A 29 -17.16 -6.57 -2.52
C VAL A 29 -15.80 -6.24 -1.89
N ASN A 30 -14.91 -7.20 -1.68
CA ASN A 30 -13.54 -6.95 -1.24
C ASN A 30 -12.72 -6.26 -2.33
N ASN A 31 -12.90 -6.63 -3.60
CA ASN A 31 -12.29 -5.92 -4.72
C ASN A 31 -12.86 -4.49 -4.91
N ASN A 32 -14.16 -4.28 -4.69
CA ASN A 32 -14.79 -2.95 -4.82
C ASN A 32 -14.62 -2.06 -3.58
N LYS A 33 -14.48 -2.62 -2.37
CA LYS A 33 -14.08 -1.86 -1.16
C LYS A 33 -12.61 -1.47 -1.21
N ASN A 34 -11.78 -2.23 -1.94
CA ASN A 34 -10.42 -1.83 -2.28
C ASN A 34 -10.36 -0.88 -3.51
N SER A 35 -11.48 -0.62 -4.19
CA SER A 35 -11.53 0.25 -5.38
C SER A 35 -12.28 1.57 -5.17
N SER A 36 -12.88 1.81 -3.99
CA SER A 36 -13.49 3.09 -3.62
C SER A 36 -12.66 3.89 -2.61
N VAL A 37 -11.36 3.64 -2.55
CA VAL A 37 -10.43 4.62 -2.04
C VAL A 37 -9.39 4.83 -3.13
N ASN A 38 -9.57 5.93 -3.86
CA ASN A 38 -8.52 6.55 -4.67
C ASN A 38 -7.41 7.12 -3.76
N THR A 39 -7.09 6.46 -2.65
CA THR A 39 -5.81 6.57 -2.00
C THR A 39 -4.95 5.64 -2.81
N LYS A 40 -4.13 6.22 -3.69
CA LYS A 40 -2.87 5.60 -4.10
C LYS A 40 -2.38 4.81 -2.90
N GLU A 41 -2.20 3.50 -3.03
CA GLU A 41 -1.53 2.72 -2.00
C GLU A 41 -0.13 3.32 -1.90
N THR A 42 0.02 4.39 -1.11
CA THR A 42 1.27 5.09 -0.91
C THR A 42 2.11 4.06 -0.20
N LYS A 43 2.96 3.38 -0.97
CA LYS A 43 3.77 2.30 -0.48
C LYS A 43 4.69 2.93 0.56
N LEU A 44 4.36 2.73 1.83
CA LEU A 44 5.13 3.28 2.92
C LEU A 44 6.25 2.31 3.25
N VAL A 45 7.46 2.83 3.36
CA VAL A 45 8.63 2.03 3.71
C VAL A 45 9.20 2.54 5.02
N TYR A 46 9.70 1.61 5.83
CA TYR A 46 10.06 1.87 7.22
C TYR A 46 11.56 1.76 7.45
N GLY A 47 12.08 2.72 8.22
CA GLY A 47 13.46 2.74 8.69
C GLY A 47 14.48 3.02 7.59
N ILE A 48 15.76 3.03 8.01
CA ILE A 48 16.88 3.26 7.08
C ILE A 48 17.01 2.15 6.03
N ARG A 49 16.69 0.91 6.43
CA ARG A 49 16.69 -0.25 5.54
C ARG A 49 15.61 -0.11 4.46
N GLY A 50 14.53 0.59 4.78
CA GLY A 50 13.52 0.99 3.82
C GLY A 50 14.03 1.90 2.72
N ILE A 51 14.81 2.91 3.09
CA ILE A 51 15.47 3.83 2.15
C ILE A 51 16.46 3.05 1.28
N ALA A 52 17.26 2.16 1.90
CA ALA A 52 18.21 1.31 1.18
C ALA A 52 17.52 0.45 0.12
N ASN A 53 16.43 -0.22 0.48
CA ASN A 53 15.65 -1.05 -0.45
C ASN A 53 14.95 -0.23 -1.54
N LEU A 54 14.54 1.01 -1.25
CA LEU A 54 13.87 1.87 -2.22
C LEU A 54 14.81 2.31 -3.36
N PHE A 55 16.05 2.64 -3.02
CA PHE A 55 17.06 3.12 -3.98
C PHE A 55 18.05 2.03 -4.40
N ASP A 56 17.80 0.78 -4.01
CA ASP A 56 18.69 -0.38 -4.22
C ASP A 56 20.17 -0.08 -3.89
N CYS A 57 20.40 0.47 -2.69
CA CYS A 57 21.70 0.96 -2.26
C CYS A 57 22.13 0.40 -0.91
N SER A 58 23.43 0.50 -0.60
CA SER A 58 23.95 0.11 0.71
C SER A 58 23.40 1.00 1.84
N ILE A 59 23.38 0.47 3.07
CA ILE A 59 22.94 1.23 4.27
C ILE A 59 23.77 2.50 4.46
N ALA A 60 25.07 2.46 4.19
CA ALA A 60 25.95 3.63 4.28
C ALA A 60 25.56 4.72 3.27
N THR A 61 25.16 4.31 2.05
CA THR A 61 24.71 5.24 1.02
C THR A 61 23.33 5.82 1.37
N ALA A 62 22.40 5.00 1.85
CA ALA A 62 21.10 5.45 2.35
C ALA A 62 21.25 6.49 3.48
N ASN A 63 22.19 6.29 4.40
CA ASN A 63 22.51 7.27 5.44
C ASN A 63 23.04 8.59 4.87
N ARG A 64 23.85 8.54 3.82
CA ARG A 64 24.32 9.74 3.11
C ARG A 64 23.18 10.48 2.43
N ILE A 65 22.26 9.77 1.76
CA ILE A 65 21.07 10.33 1.11
C ILE A 65 20.14 11.00 2.15
N LYS A 66 19.95 10.35 3.31
CA LYS A 66 19.22 10.96 4.43
C LYS A 66 19.93 12.24 4.91
N LYS A 67 21.26 12.19 5.07
CA LYS A 67 22.04 13.34 5.57
C LYS A 67 22.12 14.49 4.57
N SER A 68 22.00 14.22 3.28
CA SER A 68 22.01 15.26 2.23
C SER A 68 20.69 16.03 2.10
N GLY A 69 19.62 15.60 2.77
CA GLY A 69 18.33 16.32 2.80
C GLY A 69 17.49 16.25 1.51
N VAL A 70 17.96 15.54 0.48
CA VAL A 70 17.29 15.44 -0.84
C VAL A 70 15.86 14.88 -0.75
N ILE A 71 15.60 14.03 0.26
CA ILE A 71 14.32 13.33 0.45
C ILE A 71 13.61 13.73 1.75
N ASP A 72 14.03 14.81 2.43
CA ASP A 72 13.47 15.19 3.74
C ASP A 72 11.96 15.43 3.68
N ASP A 73 11.47 16.01 2.60
CA ASP A 73 10.04 16.22 2.36
C ASP A 73 9.21 14.93 2.27
N ALA A 74 9.84 13.80 1.95
CA ALA A 74 9.20 12.48 1.89
C ALA A 74 9.37 11.69 3.20
N ILE A 75 10.16 12.19 4.14
CA ILE A 75 10.45 11.52 5.41
C ILE A 75 9.55 12.09 6.51
N SER A 76 8.85 11.19 7.20
CA SER A 76 8.21 11.48 8.47
C SER A 76 8.93 10.72 9.59
N GLN A 77 9.65 11.46 10.44
CA GLN A 77 10.41 10.87 11.54
C GLN A 77 9.71 11.16 12.88
N ARG A 78 9.41 10.09 13.64
CA ARG A 78 9.02 10.16 15.06
C ARG A 78 10.09 9.43 15.88
N ASN A 79 10.89 10.17 16.65
CA ASN A 79 12.01 9.63 17.44
C ASN A 79 12.98 8.82 16.55
N ARG A 80 13.11 7.50 16.80
CA ARG A 80 13.95 6.58 16.00
C ARG A 80 13.20 5.98 14.80
N THR A 81 11.88 6.08 14.78
CA THR A 81 11.04 5.54 13.72
C THR A 81 11.03 6.50 12.55
N ILE A 82 11.40 5.99 11.38
CA ILE A 82 11.41 6.73 10.12
C ILE A 82 10.37 6.06 9.22
N VAL A 83 9.45 6.85 8.70
CA VAL A 83 8.43 6.42 7.74
C VAL A 83 8.65 7.24 6.47
N ILE A 84 8.72 6.58 5.32
CA ILE A 84 9.01 7.20 4.03
C ILE A 84 7.87 6.92 3.06
N ASP A 85 7.38 7.96 2.40
CA ASP A 85 6.53 7.83 1.22
C ASP A 85 7.38 7.56 -0.01
N THR A 86 7.20 6.40 -0.65
CA THR A 86 8.01 6.00 -1.81
C THR A 86 7.80 6.86 -3.04
N GLU A 87 6.55 7.25 -3.32
CA GLU A 87 6.27 8.01 -4.55
C GLU A 87 6.88 9.39 -4.45
N LYS A 88 6.76 10.02 -3.28
CA LYS A 88 7.33 11.34 -3.04
C LYS A 88 8.86 11.29 -3.05
N ALA A 89 9.47 10.29 -2.41
CA ALA A 89 10.92 10.12 -2.38
C ALA A 89 11.52 9.94 -3.79
N LEU A 90 10.91 9.11 -4.64
CA LEU A 90 11.38 8.89 -6.01
C LEU A 90 11.27 10.14 -6.89
N LYS A 91 10.20 10.94 -6.72
CA LYS A 91 10.03 12.21 -7.45
C LYS A 91 11.09 13.23 -7.06
N LEU A 92 11.32 13.41 -5.77
CA LEU A 92 12.32 14.34 -5.25
C LEU A 92 13.73 13.97 -5.72
N PHE A 93 14.05 12.67 -5.68
CA PHE A 93 15.34 12.18 -6.15
C PHE A 93 15.59 12.49 -7.62
N LYS A 94 14.60 12.23 -8.50
CA LYS A 94 14.68 12.54 -9.92
C LYS A 94 14.81 14.05 -10.20
N ASN A 95 14.08 14.88 -9.46
CA ASN A 95 14.16 16.34 -9.64
C ASN A 95 15.57 16.87 -9.33
N ASN A 96 16.23 16.32 -8.30
CA ASN A 96 17.60 16.71 -7.96
C ASN A 96 18.64 16.25 -9.00
N GLU A 97 18.40 15.13 -9.69
CA GLU A 97 19.25 14.69 -10.80
C GLU A 97 19.12 15.61 -12.02
N ASN A 98 17.93 16.17 -12.28
CA ASN A 98 17.68 17.06 -13.42
C ASN A 98 18.20 18.51 -13.21
N GLU A 99 18.49 18.91 -11.97
CA GLU A 99 19.08 20.22 -11.64
C GLU A 99 20.61 20.23 -11.69
N LYS A 100 21.25 19.10 -11.97
CA LYS A 100 22.71 18.99 -12.19
C LYS A 100 23.07 18.98 -13.67
#